data_AF-T0TSD6-F1
#
_entry.id   AF-T0TSD6-F1
#
_cell.length_a   1.000
_cell.length_b   1.000
_cell.length_c   1.000
_cell.angle_alpha   90.00
_cell.angle_beta   90.00
_cell.angle_gamma   90.00
#
_symmetry.space_group_name_H-M   'P 1'
#
loop_
_entity.id
_entity.type
_entity.pdbx_description
1 polymer ?
#
loop_
_entity_poly.entity_id
_entity_poly.type
_entity_poly.pdbx_seq_one_letter_code
_entity_poly.pdbx_strand_id
1 'polypeptide(L)'
;MMIFLLFGLAFVGVVVAVSAQYFSSRAAVGYAQGLTNNLYAKIMRLSKEKRDEIGTSSLVTRLTGDTFQIQTGINQFLRLFLRAPIIVTGAIIMAFRISPRLTLWFLGMVLVLTLIIVVASRIVNPLYAKIRVINESIVTSTRQQLEGMRVIRAFGQSECELDNFTTVNKDLKTWQLKTGVIASLISPLTFLVVNMTLIAILWQGNLQIQGGLLTQGMLIALVNYLLQILTELLKLAMMLTNLNQSFISAKRVETIFNLEDEDIKAPLTIKKADQEALVLAIDQISFTYPTASQPSLQGINLRLTEGESLGIIGGTGSGKSTLVNLIMNLYQPQLGSLTIFNNQASPKI
;
A
#
# COMPACT_ATOMS: atom_id res chain seq x y z
N MET A 1 38.15 -30.11 19.57
CA MET A 1 37.50 -30.52 18.30
C MET A 1 36.08 -29.93 18.16
N MET A 2 35.19 -30.13 19.13
CA MET A 2 33.81 -29.60 19.09
C MET A 2 33.71 -28.07 18.93
N ILE A 3 34.57 -27.32 19.62
CA ILE A 3 34.60 -25.84 19.55
C ILE A 3 34.94 -25.36 18.13
N PHE A 4 35.93 -25.96 17.47
CA PHE A 4 36.28 -25.62 16.08
C PHE A 4 35.15 -25.94 15.10
N LEU A 5 34.39 -27.02 15.36
CA LEU A 5 33.21 -27.36 14.56
C LEU A 5 32.09 -26.32 14.74
N LEU A 6 31.87 -25.83 15.97
CA LEU A 6 30.91 -24.73 16.23
C LEU A 6 31.32 -23.43 15.53
N PHE A 7 32.60 -23.06 15.58
CA PHE A 7 33.11 -21.90 14.84
C PHE A 7 32.99 -22.08 13.32
N GLY A 8 33.26 -23.28 12.80
CA GLY A 8 33.07 -23.61 11.39
C GLY A 8 31.61 -23.46 10.96
N LEU A 9 30.66 -24.00 11.72
CA LEU A 9 29.22 -23.84 11.47
C LEU A 9 28.77 -22.38 11.56
N ALA A 10 29.27 -21.63 12.53
CA ALA A 10 28.99 -20.20 12.66
C ALA A 10 29.49 -19.41 11.45
N PHE A 11 30.72 -19.70 10.99
CA PHE A 11 31.29 -19.06 9.81
C PHE A 11 30.48 -19.37 8.54
N VAL A 12 30.14 -20.63 8.31
CA VAL A 12 29.26 -21.04 7.20
C VAL A 12 27.91 -20.33 7.31
N GLY A 13 27.33 -20.27 8.52
CA GLY A 13 26.08 -19.57 8.78
C GLY A 13 26.13 -18.09 8.40
N VAL A 14 27.23 -17.39 8.71
CA VAL A 14 27.45 -16.00 8.32
C VAL A 14 27.57 -15.85 6.81
N VAL A 15 28.37 -16.70 6.14
CA VAL A 15 28.54 -16.66 4.68
C VAL A 15 27.21 -16.88 3.96
N VAL A 16 26.43 -17.86 4.40
CA VAL A 16 25.09 -18.14 3.85
C VAL A 16 24.14 -16.97 4.12
N ALA A 17 24.13 -16.43 5.34
CA ALA A 17 23.26 -15.30 5.70
C ALA A 17 23.57 -14.06 4.86
N VAL A 18 24.85 -13.69 4.71
CA VAL A 18 25.26 -12.54 3.90
C VAL A 18 24.91 -12.74 2.43
N SER A 19 25.15 -13.95 1.89
CA SER A 19 24.84 -14.27 0.50
C SER A 19 23.33 -14.18 0.24
N ALA A 20 22.52 -14.84 1.06
CA ALA A 20 21.07 -14.81 0.97
C ALA A 20 20.52 -13.38 1.11
N GLN A 21 21.07 -12.61 2.04
CA GLN A 21 20.72 -11.21 2.26
C GLN A 21 21.03 -10.39 1.00
N TYR A 22 22.25 -10.48 0.46
CA TYR A 22 22.66 -9.75 -0.73
C TYR A 22 21.76 -10.05 -1.94
N PHE A 23 21.57 -11.33 -2.29
CA PHE A 23 20.74 -11.73 -3.43
C PHE A 23 19.27 -11.35 -3.25
N SER A 24 18.71 -11.49 -2.05
CA SER A 24 17.33 -11.05 -1.76
C SER A 24 17.18 -9.52 -1.91
N SER A 25 18.19 -8.75 -1.49
CA SER A 25 18.19 -7.29 -1.71
C SER A 25 18.22 -6.95 -3.18
N ARG A 26 19.14 -7.59 -3.92
CA ARG A 26 19.35 -7.34 -5.33
C ARG A 26 18.11 -7.72 -6.15
N ALA A 27 17.46 -8.83 -5.82
CA ALA A 27 16.20 -9.24 -6.45
C ALA A 27 15.07 -8.25 -6.18
N ALA A 28 14.86 -7.87 -4.90
CA ALA A 28 13.80 -6.93 -4.53
C ALA A 28 13.98 -5.56 -5.18
N VAL A 29 15.17 -4.97 -5.07
CA VAL A 29 15.48 -3.64 -5.63
C VAL A 29 15.49 -3.68 -7.15
N GLY A 30 16.07 -4.72 -7.77
CA GLY A 30 16.07 -4.89 -9.22
C GLY A 30 14.66 -5.03 -9.80
N TYR A 31 13.79 -5.79 -9.13
CA TYR A 31 12.39 -5.89 -9.52
C TYR A 31 11.67 -4.54 -9.40
N ALA A 32 11.85 -3.83 -8.29
CA ALA A 32 11.23 -2.53 -8.08
C ALA A 32 11.71 -1.50 -9.11
N GLN A 33 13.00 -1.48 -9.44
CA GLN A 33 13.56 -0.62 -10.49
C GLN A 33 12.93 -0.91 -11.85
N GLY A 34 12.86 -2.19 -12.25
CA GLY A 34 12.21 -2.59 -13.51
C GLY A 34 10.72 -2.25 -13.53
N LEU A 35 10.02 -2.50 -12.43
CA LEU A 35 8.60 -2.18 -12.27
C LEU A 35 8.36 -0.67 -12.39
N THR A 36 9.13 0.16 -11.70
CA THR A 36 9.01 1.62 -11.74
C THR A 36 9.28 2.17 -13.14
N ASN A 37 10.31 1.67 -13.83
CA ASN A 37 10.61 2.07 -15.21
C ASN A 37 9.47 1.70 -16.17
N ASN A 38 8.97 0.46 -16.08
CA ASN A 38 7.87 -0.01 -16.91
C ASN A 38 6.56 0.74 -16.61
N LEU A 39 6.27 1.01 -15.34
CA LEU A 39 5.11 1.76 -14.91
C LEU A 39 5.19 3.21 -15.41
N TYR A 40 6.35 3.85 -15.32
CA TYR A 40 6.58 5.19 -15.87
C TYR A 40 6.34 5.22 -17.37
N ALA A 41 6.93 4.28 -18.11
CA ALA A 41 6.72 4.15 -19.56
C ALA A 41 5.24 3.90 -19.90
N LYS A 42 4.55 3.04 -19.15
CA LYS A 42 3.12 2.78 -19.30
C LYS A 42 2.30 4.06 -19.10
N ILE A 43 2.56 4.82 -18.03
CA ILE A 43 1.86 6.08 -17.75
C ILE A 43 2.05 7.08 -18.88
N MET A 44 3.24 7.16 -19.48
CA MET A 44 3.51 8.06 -20.60
C MET A 44 2.80 7.66 -21.90
N ARG A 45 2.41 6.39 -22.05
CA ARG A 45 1.61 5.90 -23.18
C ARG A 45 0.10 6.05 -22.99
N LEU A 46 -0.35 6.47 -21.81
CA LEU A 46 -1.78 6.71 -21.58
C LEU A 46 -2.19 8.07 -22.14
N SER A 47 -3.38 8.11 -22.73
CA SER A 47 -4.04 9.35 -23.17
C SER A 47 -4.12 10.35 -22.02
N LYS A 48 -4.08 11.65 -22.34
CA LYS A 48 -4.19 12.71 -21.32
C LYS A 48 -5.47 12.59 -20.49
N GLU A 49 -6.59 12.24 -21.13
CA GLU A 49 -7.87 12.02 -20.47
C GLU A 49 -7.78 10.99 -19.33
N LYS A 50 -7.28 9.77 -19.62
CA LYS A 50 -7.04 8.72 -18.61
C LYS A 50 -6.09 9.18 -17.49
N ARG A 51 -5.04 9.94 -17.82
CA ARG A 51 -4.10 10.46 -16.81
C ARG A 51 -4.77 11.45 -15.87
N ASP A 52 -5.63 12.32 -16.39
CA ASP A 52 -6.36 13.31 -15.61
C ASP A 52 -7.48 12.68 -14.76
N GLU A 53 -8.15 11.65 -15.28
CA GLU A 53 -9.15 10.86 -14.53
C GLU A 53 -8.53 10.23 -13.27
N ILE A 54 -7.31 9.70 -13.40
CA ILE A 54 -6.57 9.10 -12.28
C ILE A 54 -5.98 10.17 -11.35
N GLY A 55 -5.51 11.26 -11.93
CA GLY A 55 -4.86 12.37 -11.25
C GLY A 55 -3.36 12.16 -11.00
N THR A 56 -2.58 13.22 -11.23
CA THR A 56 -1.12 13.24 -11.10
C THR A 56 -0.62 12.78 -9.72
N SER A 57 -1.29 13.20 -8.65
CA SER A 57 -0.92 12.80 -7.28
C SER A 57 -1.01 11.28 -7.06
N SER A 58 -2.05 10.64 -7.61
CA SER A 58 -2.26 9.19 -7.53
C SER A 58 -1.19 8.45 -8.34
N LEU A 59 -0.88 8.93 -9.54
CA LEU A 59 0.19 8.36 -10.38
C LEU A 59 1.57 8.44 -9.70
N VAL A 60 1.90 9.58 -9.10
CA VAL A 60 3.16 9.76 -8.34
C VAL A 60 3.22 8.81 -7.14
N THR A 61 2.11 8.66 -6.41
CA THR A 61 2.03 7.73 -5.27
C THR A 61 2.24 6.28 -5.72
N ARG A 62 1.69 5.88 -6.86
CA ARG A 62 1.91 4.54 -7.42
C ARG A 62 3.35 4.31 -7.86
N LEU A 63 3.99 5.32 -8.47
CA LEU A 63 5.38 5.25 -8.91
C LEU A 63 6.39 5.18 -7.75
N THR A 64 6.05 5.73 -6.59
CA THR A 64 6.96 5.87 -5.45
C THR A 64 6.57 4.98 -4.28
N GLY A 65 5.42 5.25 -3.66
CA GLY A 65 4.93 4.54 -2.49
C GLY A 65 4.58 3.08 -2.78
N ASP A 66 3.79 2.82 -3.82
CA ASP A 66 3.32 1.45 -4.10
C ASP A 66 4.46 0.54 -4.57
N THR A 67 5.33 1.03 -5.44
CA THR A 67 6.54 0.29 -5.90
C THR A 67 7.49 0.00 -4.73
N PHE A 68 7.67 0.95 -3.80
CA PHE A 68 8.45 0.73 -2.59
C PHE A 68 7.79 -0.29 -1.64
N GLN A 69 6.47 -0.26 -1.49
CA GLN A 69 5.76 -1.25 -0.68
C GLN A 69 5.89 -2.66 -1.28
N ILE A 70 5.85 -2.78 -2.61
CA ILE A 70 6.10 -4.06 -3.31
C ILE A 70 7.55 -4.51 -3.10
N GLN A 71 8.52 -3.60 -3.22
CA GLN A 71 9.93 -3.89 -2.95
C GLN A 71 10.14 -4.45 -1.55
N THR A 72 9.58 -3.79 -0.53
CA THR A 72 9.72 -4.21 0.86
C THR A 72 9.01 -5.55 1.10
N GLY A 73 7.85 -5.78 0.48
CA GLY A 73 7.15 -7.06 0.51
C GLY A 73 8.01 -8.20 -0.04
N ILE A 74 8.59 -8.05 -1.23
CA ILE A 74 9.49 -9.04 -1.83
C ILE A 74 10.71 -9.29 -0.94
N ASN A 75 11.32 -8.22 -0.41
CA ASN A 75 12.48 -8.31 0.45
C ASN A 75 12.19 -9.12 1.73
N GLN A 76 11.05 -8.83 2.38
CA GLN A 76 10.61 -9.55 3.58
C GLN A 76 10.23 -11.00 3.28
N PHE A 77 9.57 -11.26 2.16
CA PHE A 77 9.23 -12.61 1.74
C PHE A 77 10.47 -13.50 1.59
N LEU A 78 11.48 -13.02 0.85
CA LEU A 78 12.70 -13.79 0.61
C LEU A 78 13.55 -13.99 1.87
N ARG A 79 13.60 -12.98 2.75
CA ARG A 79 14.52 -12.99 3.91
C ARG A 79 13.92 -13.56 5.19
N LEU A 80 12.64 -13.32 5.43
CA LEU A 80 11.97 -13.66 6.67
C LEU A 80 11.00 -14.82 6.45
N PHE A 81 10.08 -14.69 5.50
CA PHE A 81 9.02 -15.70 5.32
C PHE A 81 9.56 -17.04 4.86
N LEU A 82 10.47 -17.08 3.89
CA LEU A 82 11.01 -18.35 3.40
C LEU A 82 11.83 -19.07 4.49
N ARG A 83 12.48 -18.31 5.37
CA ARG A 83 13.35 -18.83 6.43
C ARG A 83 12.56 -19.38 7.63
N ALA A 84 11.48 -18.70 8.03
CA ALA A 84 10.78 -19.03 9.26
C ALA A 84 10.19 -20.45 9.29
N PRO A 85 9.52 -20.99 8.26
CA PRO A 85 9.06 -22.38 8.21
C PRO A 85 10.21 -23.38 8.34
N ILE A 86 11.37 -23.11 7.72
CA ILE A 86 12.53 -23.99 7.82
C ILE A 86 13.02 -24.06 9.27
N ILE A 87 13.12 -22.92 9.96
CA ILE A 87 13.52 -22.88 11.37
C ILE A 87 12.48 -23.56 12.25
N VAL A 88 11.20 -23.23 12.08
CA VAL A 88 10.11 -23.77 12.90
C VAL A 88 10.03 -25.28 12.74
N THR A 89 9.99 -25.79 11.50
CA THR A 89 9.96 -27.23 11.23
C THR A 89 11.22 -27.93 11.75
N GLY A 90 12.41 -27.36 11.51
CA GLY A 90 13.67 -27.92 12.01
C GLY A 90 13.73 -27.98 13.54
N ALA A 91 13.35 -26.90 14.22
CA ALA A 91 13.31 -26.81 15.67
C ALA A 91 12.26 -27.76 16.28
N ILE A 92 11.08 -27.89 15.66
CA ILE A 92 10.05 -28.86 16.08
C ILE A 92 10.60 -30.29 15.98
N ILE A 93 11.21 -30.66 14.85
CA ILE A 93 11.77 -32.00 14.66
C ILE A 93 12.85 -32.30 15.71
N MET A 94 13.76 -31.34 15.96
CA MET A 94 14.82 -31.50 16.96
C MET A 94 14.27 -31.58 18.39
N ALA A 95 13.26 -30.77 18.72
CA ALA A 95 12.58 -30.82 20.01
C ALA A 95 11.90 -32.17 20.24
N PHE A 96 11.16 -32.68 19.25
CA PHE A 96 10.50 -33.99 19.32
C PHE A 96 11.51 -35.13 19.46
N ARG A 97 12.68 -35.05 18.81
CA ARG A 97 13.75 -36.04 18.97
C ARG A 97 14.36 -36.04 20.38
N ILE A 98 14.38 -34.89 21.06
CA ILE A 98 14.90 -34.79 22.44
C ILE A 98 13.88 -35.34 23.44
N SER A 99 12.64 -34.85 23.41
CA SER A 99 11.60 -35.30 24.32
C SER A 99 10.22 -34.99 23.72
N PRO A 100 9.50 -36.00 23.18
CA PRO A 100 8.14 -35.81 22.67
C PRO A 100 7.19 -35.26 23.74
N ARG A 101 7.33 -35.72 24.99
CA ARG A 101 6.46 -35.33 26.10
C ARG A 101 6.60 -33.83 26.41
N LEU A 102 7.82 -33.31 26.53
CA LEU A 102 8.03 -31.88 26.79
C LEU A 102 7.65 -31.02 25.58
N THR A 103 7.83 -31.53 24.36
CA THR A 103 7.42 -30.81 23.14
C THR A 103 5.90 -30.65 23.04
N LEU A 104 5.12 -31.63 23.50
CA LEU A 104 3.66 -31.52 23.58
C LEU A 104 3.19 -30.41 24.55
N TRP A 105 3.86 -30.22 25.69
CA TRP A 105 3.59 -29.09 26.59
C TRP A 105 3.77 -27.75 25.88
N PHE A 106 4.83 -27.63 25.07
CA PHE A 106 5.06 -26.42 24.28
C PHE A 106 4.01 -26.21 23.18
N LEU A 107 3.60 -27.25 22.46
CA LEU A 107 2.51 -27.13 21.50
C LEU A 107 1.20 -26.69 22.18
N GLY A 108 0.94 -27.17 23.39
CA GLY A 108 -0.16 -26.69 24.24
C GLY A 108 -0.03 -25.19 24.54
N MET A 109 1.17 -24.73 24.91
CA MET A 109 1.45 -23.30 25.11
C MET A 109 1.18 -22.48 23.84
N VAL A 110 1.65 -22.93 22.67
CA VAL A 110 1.41 -22.23 21.39
C VAL A 110 -0.10 -22.13 21.11
N LEU A 111 -0.87 -23.18 21.39
CA LEU A 111 -2.32 -23.18 21.22
C LEU A 111 -3.02 -22.20 22.17
N VAL A 112 -2.60 -22.16 23.45
CA VAL A 112 -3.09 -21.19 24.44
C VAL A 112 -2.75 -19.75 24.03
N LEU A 113 -1.52 -19.50 23.57
CA LEU A 113 -1.12 -18.18 23.08
C LEU A 113 -1.93 -17.76 21.85
N THR A 114 -2.14 -18.67 20.91
CA THR A 114 -2.97 -18.42 19.72
C THR A 114 -4.38 -18.04 20.13
N LEU A 115 -4.97 -18.75 21.09
CA LEU A 115 -6.29 -18.42 21.63
C LEU A 115 -6.31 -17.02 22.27
N ILE A 116 -5.33 -16.69 23.12
CA ILE A 116 -5.21 -15.36 23.73
C ILE A 116 -5.14 -14.27 22.66
N ILE A 117 -4.28 -14.43 21.66
CA ILE A 117 -4.10 -13.44 20.58
C ILE A 117 -5.38 -13.29 19.75
N VAL A 118 -6.04 -14.40 19.40
CA VAL A 118 -7.27 -14.39 18.59
C VAL A 118 -8.42 -13.73 19.36
N VAL A 119 -8.60 -14.09 20.63
CA VAL A 119 -9.63 -13.50 21.49
C VAL A 119 -9.35 -12.01 21.71
N ALA A 120 -8.11 -11.65 22.03
CA ALA A 120 -7.72 -10.26 22.21
C ALA A 120 -7.94 -9.45 20.92
N SER A 121 -7.55 -10.00 19.76
CA SER A 121 -7.77 -9.36 18.46
C SER A 121 -9.26 -9.17 18.16
N ARG A 122 -10.11 -10.16 18.43
CA ARG A 122 -11.58 -10.06 18.28
C ARG A 122 -12.19 -8.96 19.16
N ILE A 123 -11.65 -8.74 20.36
CA ILE A 123 -12.14 -7.72 21.30
C ILE A 123 -11.59 -6.32 20.95
N VAL A 124 -10.30 -6.24 20.62
CA VAL A 124 -9.58 -4.97 20.47
C VAL A 124 -9.74 -4.35 19.09
N ASN A 125 -9.81 -5.15 18.02
CA ASN A 125 -10.00 -4.65 16.65
C ASN A 125 -11.24 -3.74 16.46
N PRO A 126 -12.45 -4.08 16.95
CA PRO A 126 -13.60 -3.19 16.82
C PRO A 126 -13.43 -1.89 17.61
N LEU A 127 -12.71 -1.92 18.74
CA LEU A 127 -12.40 -0.71 19.52
C LEU A 127 -11.44 0.21 18.75
N TYR A 128 -10.41 -0.34 18.12
CA TYR A 128 -9.53 0.43 17.23
C TYR A 128 -10.27 0.99 16.02
N ALA A 129 -11.24 0.25 15.46
CA ALA A 129 -12.08 0.79 14.39
C ALA A 129 -12.87 2.02 14.86
N LYS A 130 -13.41 2.00 16.09
CA LYS A 130 -14.10 3.17 16.67
C LYS A 130 -13.15 4.35 16.90
N ILE A 131 -11.95 4.11 17.42
CA ILE A 131 -10.92 5.15 17.58
C ILE A 131 -10.59 5.78 16.23
N ARG A 132 -10.49 4.98 15.16
CA ARG A 132 -10.19 5.48 13.81
C ARG A 132 -11.26 6.46 13.32
N VAL A 133 -12.54 6.14 13.49
CA VAL A 133 -13.65 7.02 13.10
C VAL A 133 -13.60 8.34 13.88
N ILE A 134 -13.35 8.30 15.19
CA ILE A 134 -13.25 9.53 16.00
C ILE A 134 -12.04 10.37 15.55
N ASN A 135 -10.91 9.73 15.24
CA ASN A 135 -9.72 10.42 14.76
C ASN A 135 -9.97 11.10 13.41
N GLU A 136 -10.63 10.43 12.48
CA GLU A 136 -11.06 11.02 11.20
C GLU A 136 -11.98 12.25 11.41
N SER A 137 -12.88 12.20 12.40
CA SER A 137 -13.70 13.35 12.79
C SER A 137 -12.88 14.53 13.31
N ILE A 138 -11.88 14.28 14.18
CA ILE A 138 -10.96 15.33 14.66
C ILE A 138 -10.20 15.96 13.49
N VAL A 139 -9.61 15.14 12.63
CA VAL A 139 -8.86 15.63 11.45
C VAL A 139 -9.75 16.49 10.56
N THR A 140 -10.99 16.05 10.32
CA THR A 140 -11.95 16.78 9.51
C THR A 140 -12.33 18.12 10.14
N SER A 141 -12.67 18.12 11.43
CA SER A 141 -13.01 19.32 12.19
C SER A 141 -11.86 20.33 12.22
N THR A 142 -10.62 19.87 12.50
CA THR A 142 -9.44 20.75 12.47
C THR A 142 -9.21 21.33 11.08
N ARG A 143 -9.37 20.54 10.01
CA ARG A 143 -9.22 21.05 8.64
C ARG A 143 -10.24 22.14 8.34
N GLN A 144 -11.51 21.92 8.68
CA GLN A 144 -12.59 22.89 8.51
C GLN A 144 -12.34 24.18 9.30
N GLN A 145 -11.87 24.06 10.54
CA GLN A 145 -11.54 25.23 11.38
C GLN A 145 -10.37 26.04 10.81
N LEU A 146 -9.34 25.38 10.26
CA LEU A 146 -8.22 26.07 9.61
C LEU A 146 -8.65 26.78 8.33
N GLU A 147 -9.43 26.10 7.47
CA GLU A 147 -10.00 26.69 6.24
C GLU A 147 -10.95 27.86 6.57
N GLY A 148 -11.76 27.72 7.62
CA GLY A 148 -12.78 28.68 8.07
C GLY A 148 -12.30 29.71 9.09
N MET A 149 -11.00 29.79 9.40
CA MET A 149 -10.49 30.56 10.54
C MET A 149 -10.87 32.05 10.47
N ARG A 150 -10.91 32.64 9.28
CA ARG A 150 -11.32 34.04 9.08
C ARG A 150 -12.79 34.27 9.47
N VAL A 151 -13.67 33.32 9.11
CA VAL A 151 -15.11 33.37 9.42
C VAL A 151 -15.31 33.19 10.93
N ILE A 152 -14.67 32.19 11.53
CA ILE A 152 -14.75 31.93 12.98
C ILE A 152 -14.35 33.18 13.78
N ARG A 153 -13.26 33.85 13.39
CA ARG A 153 -12.82 35.10 14.03
C ARG A 153 -13.77 36.27 13.79
N ALA A 154 -14.30 36.42 12.57
CA ALA A 154 -15.23 37.49 12.24
C ALA A 154 -16.54 37.40 13.05
N PHE A 155 -16.99 36.19 13.36
CA PHE A 155 -18.19 35.94 14.17
C PHE A 155 -17.91 35.70 15.67
N GLY A 156 -16.64 35.81 16.12
CA GLY A 156 -16.27 35.63 17.53
C GLY A 156 -16.50 34.22 18.08
N GLN A 157 -16.53 33.19 17.24
CA GLN A 157 -16.91 31.81 17.61
C GLN A 157 -15.74 30.92 18.08
N SER A 158 -14.56 31.50 18.35
CA SER A 158 -13.35 30.72 18.67
C SER A 158 -13.50 29.82 19.90
N GLU A 159 -14.18 30.29 20.95
CA GLU A 159 -14.39 29.49 22.17
C GLU A 159 -15.37 28.34 21.92
N CYS A 160 -16.44 28.57 21.16
CA CYS A 160 -17.40 27.53 20.76
C CYS A 160 -16.71 26.40 19.97
N GLU A 161 -15.85 26.77 19.01
CA GLU A 161 -15.08 25.79 18.23
C GLU A 161 -14.05 25.03 19.07
N LEU A 162 -13.46 25.69 20.08
CA LEU A 162 -12.55 25.06 21.03
C LEU A 162 -13.31 24.07 21.94
N ASP A 163 -14.51 24.41 22.41
CA ASP A 163 -15.36 23.53 23.19
C ASP A 163 -15.84 22.31 22.39
N ASN A 164 -16.20 22.51 21.12
CA ASN A 164 -16.51 21.42 20.20
C ASN A 164 -15.31 20.48 20.03
N PHE A 165 -14.12 21.04 19.75
CA PHE A 165 -12.89 20.26 19.61
C PHE A 165 -12.55 19.48 20.89
N THR A 166 -12.63 20.12 22.05
CA THR A 166 -12.31 19.47 23.33
C THR A 166 -13.28 18.33 23.65
N THR A 167 -14.56 18.45 23.28
CA THR A 167 -15.56 17.39 23.44
C THR A 167 -15.19 16.16 22.61
N VAL A 168 -14.91 16.33 21.31
CA VAL A 168 -14.50 15.21 20.43
C VAL A 168 -13.16 14.61 20.89
N ASN A 169 -12.22 15.46 21.32
CA ASN A 169 -10.93 15.00 21.83
C ASN A 169 -11.06 14.22 23.16
N LYS A 170 -12.02 14.58 24.02
CA LYS A 170 -12.31 13.84 25.25
C LYS A 170 -12.88 12.45 24.96
N ASP A 171 -13.73 12.34 23.95
CA ASP A 171 -14.21 11.05 23.45
C ASP A 171 -13.05 10.20 22.90
N LEU A 172 -12.18 10.80 22.08
CA LEU A 172 -10.98 10.11 21.58
C LEU A 172 -10.12 9.60 22.74
N LYS A 173 -9.81 10.46 23.71
CA LYS A 173 -9.04 10.11 24.91
C LYS A 173 -9.68 8.94 25.66
N THR A 174 -10.99 8.97 25.88
CA THR A 174 -11.71 7.94 26.63
C THR A 174 -11.61 6.58 25.93
N TRP A 175 -11.86 6.54 24.62
CA TRP A 175 -11.76 5.30 23.85
C TRP A 175 -10.32 4.82 23.69
N GLN A 176 -9.36 5.72 23.51
CA GLN A 176 -7.93 5.37 23.47
C GLN A 176 -7.45 4.78 24.80
N LEU A 177 -7.78 5.39 25.93
CA LEU A 177 -7.41 4.86 27.24
C LEU A 177 -8.05 3.50 27.50
N LYS A 178 -9.36 3.37 27.27
CA LYS A 178 -10.08 2.09 27.46
C LYS A 178 -9.49 0.98 26.60
N THR A 179 -9.23 1.27 25.32
CA THR A 179 -8.65 0.30 24.37
C THR A 179 -7.21 0.01 24.72
N GLY A 180 -6.43 1.02 25.09
CA GLY A 180 -5.03 0.91 25.47
C GLY A 180 -4.84 0.03 26.70
N VAL A 181 -5.71 0.12 27.71
CA VAL A 181 -5.67 -0.78 28.88
C VAL A 181 -5.95 -2.23 28.48
N ILE A 182 -6.93 -2.48 27.61
CA ILE A 182 -7.24 -3.85 27.16
C ILE A 182 -6.10 -4.40 26.29
N ALA A 183 -5.58 -3.59 25.37
CA ALA A 183 -4.49 -3.97 24.47
C ALA A 183 -3.17 -4.18 25.22
N SER A 184 -2.88 -3.38 26.26
CA SER A 184 -1.63 -3.49 27.01
C SER A 184 -1.55 -4.80 27.80
N LEU A 185 -2.69 -5.40 28.20
CA LEU A 185 -2.73 -6.69 28.89
C LEU A 185 -2.28 -7.88 28.02
N ILE A 186 -2.29 -7.75 26.69
CA ILE A 186 -1.90 -8.83 25.78
C ILE A 186 -0.44 -9.25 26.02
N SER A 187 0.46 -8.28 26.21
CA SER A 187 1.88 -8.55 26.41
C SER A 187 2.16 -9.25 27.76
N PRO A 188 1.72 -8.73 28.93
CA PRO A 188 1.85 -9.42 30.21
C PRO A 188 1.22 -10.82 30.21
N LEU A 189 0.03 -11.01 29.63
CA LEU A 189 -0.60 -12.33 29.55
C LEU A 189 0.24 -13.31 28.72
N THR A 190 0.79 -12.85 27.60
CA THR A 190 1.70 -13.64 26.76
C THR A 190 2.96 -14.02 27.55
N PHE A 191 3.59 -13.07 28.23
CA PHE A 191 4.77 -13.33 29.07
C PHE A 191 4.47 -14.30 30.20
N LEU A 192 3.31 -14.17 30.85
CA LEU A 192 2.90 -15.07 31.92
C LEU A 192 2.79 -16.50 31.40
N VAL A 193 2.11 -16.72 30.27
CA VAL A 193 1.98 -18.06 29.66
C VAL A 193 3.33 -18.63 29.26
N VAL A 194 4.21 -17.82 28.64
CA VAL A 194 5.57 -18.24 28.27
C VAL A 194 6.38 -18.67 29.49
N ASN A 195 6.43 -17.83 30.53
CA ASN A 195 7.23 -18.11 31.73
C ASN A 195 6.66 -19.28 32.55
N MET A 196 5.32 -19.38 32.67
CA MET A 196 4.69 -20.53 33.33
C MET A 196 5.00 -21.84 32.60
N THR A 197 4.99 -21.82 31.26
CA THR A 197 5.36 -23.00 30.46
C THR A 197 6.84 -23.31 30.61
N LEU A 198 7.71 -22.30 30.64
CA LEU A 198 9.15 -22.48 30.88
C LEU A 198 9.40 -23.16 32.23
N ILE A 199 8.75 -22.67 33.31
CA ILE A 199 8.84 -23.27 34.65
C ILE A 199 8.36 -24.72 34.61
N ALA A 200 7.22 -25.00 33.97
CA ALA A 200 6.69 -26.35 33.83
C ALA A 200 7.65 -27.28 33.07
N ILE A 201 8.25 -26.81 31.96
CA ILE A 201 9.22 -27.58 31.17
C ILE A 201 10.49 -27.83 31.97
N LEU A 202 11.00 -26.84 32.70
CA LEU A 202 12.20 -27.01 33.53
C LEU A 202 11.95 -27.97 34.69
N TRP A 203 10.79 -27.87 35.34
CA TRP A 203 10.40 -28.79 36.41
C TRP A 203 10.29 -30.22 35.91
N GLN A 204 9.51 -30.45 34.84
CA GLN A 204 9.34 -31.77 34.24
C GLN A 204 10.64 -32.30 33.63
N GLY A 205 11.46 -31.42 33.06
CA GLY A 205 12.78 -31.72 32.55
C GLY A 205 13.71 -32.21 33.65
N ASN A 206 13.72 -31.56 34.82
CA ASN A 206 14.51 -31.99 35.97
C ASN A 206 14.13 -33.41 36.43
N LEU A 207 12.84 -33.73 36.48
CA LEU A 207 12.37 -35.08 36.79
C LEU A 207 12.86 -36.12 35.77
N GLN A 208 12.87 -35.78 34.47
CA GLN A 208 13.40 -36.66 33.42
C GLN A 208 14.94 -36.80 33.49
N ILE A 209 15.65 -35.76 33.94
CA ILE A 209 17.10 -35.81 34.16
C ILE A 209 17.41 -36.76 35.32
N GLN A 210 16.70 -36.65 36.44
CA GLN A 210 16.86 -37.54 37.58
C GLN A 210 16.55 -39.00 37.22
N GLY A 211 15.57 -39.22 36.34
CA GLY A 211 15.24 -40.54 35.79
C GLY A 211 16.22 -41.07 34.73
N GLY A 212 17.28 -40.35 34.39
CA GLY A 212 18.28 -40.75 33.38
C GLY A 212 17.79 -40.72 31.93
N LEU A 213 16.59 -40.19 31.67
CA LEU A 213 15.97 -40.13 30.34
C LEU A 213 16.41 -38.91 29.52
N LEU A 214 16.96 -37.89 30.19
CA LEU A 214 17.34 -36.62 29.57
C LEU A 214 18.65 -36.10 30.20
N THR A 215 19.51 -35.45 29.41
CA THR A 215 20.68 -34.75 29.96
C THR A 215 20.37 -33.27 30.21
N GLN A 216 21.12 -32.63 31.10
CA GLN A 216 20.96 -31.19 31.36
C GLN A 216 21.18 -30.34 30.08
N GLY A 217 22.14 -30.74 29.24
CA GLY A 217 22.38 -30.08 27.95
C GLY A 217 21.20 -30.22 26.98
N MET A 218 20.55 -31.39 26.95
CA MET A 218 19.34 -31.60 26.14
C MET A 218 18.17 -30.73 26.60
N LEU A 219 18.01 -30.50 27.92
CA LEU A 219 16.98 -29.60 28.44
C LEU A 219 17.21 -28.15 27.99
N ILE A 220 18.44 -27.67 28.08
CA ILE A 220 18.81 -26.31 27.62
C ILE A 220 18.61 -26.18 26.11
N ALA A 221 19.01 -27.19 25.33
CA ALA A 221 18.80 -27.21 23.89
C ALA A 221 17.30 -27.17 23.54
N LEU A 222 16.49 -27.98 24.24
CA LEU A 222 15.04 -28.01 24.07
C LEU A 222 14.44 -26.62 24.33
N VAL A 223 14.73 -25.99 25.48
CA VAL A 223 14.23 -24.65 25.81
C VAL A 223 14.60 -23.64 24.72
N ASN A 224 15.82 -23.68 24.19
CA ASN A 224 16.25 -22.80 23.11
C ASN A 224 15.47 -23.05 21.80
N TYR A 225 15.27 -24.30 21.39
CA TYR A 225 14.45 -24.62 20.21
C TYR A 225 13.02 -24.11 20.36
N LEU A 226 12.44 -24.25 21.55
CA LEU A 226 11.08 -23.79 21.85
C LEU A 226 10.96 -22.25 21.80
N LEU A 227 11.90 -21.52 22.42
CA LEU A 227 11.94 -20.05 22.33
C LEU A 227 12.20 -19.57 20.91
N GLN A 228 13.00 -20.30 20.14
CA GLN A 228 13.25 -20.01 18.73
C GLN A 228 11.98 -20.17 17.89
N ILE A 229 11.22 -21.25 18.08
CA ILE A 229 9.91 -21.44 17.42
C ILE A 229 8.98 -20.26 17.75
N LEU A 230 8.86 -19.90 19.04
CA LEU A 230 8.01 -18.78 19.46
C LEU A 230 8.39 -17.47 18.75
N THR A 231 9.69 -17.16 18.71
CA THR A 231 10.21 -15.94 18.08
C THR A 231 9.91 -15.90 16.58
N GLU A 232 10.08 -17.02 15.87
CA GLU A 232 9.78 -17.10 14.43
C GLU A 232 8.28 -17.02 14.13
N LEU A 233 7.42 -17.61 14.98
CA LEU A 233 5.97 -17.48 14.84
C LEU A 233 5.50 -16.02 15.01
N LEU A 234 6.06 -15.29 15.98
CA LEU A 234 5.75 -13.86 16.18
C LEU A 234 6.19 -13.02 14.98
N LYS A 235 7.38 -13.27 14.44
CA LYS A 235 7.85 -12.60 13.21
C LYS A 235 6.91 -12.88 12.03
N LEU A 236 6.50 -14.14 11.84
CA LEU A 236 5.56 -14.51 10.77
C LEU A 236 4.23 -13.76 10.87
N ALA A 237 3.67 -13.64 12.08
CA ALA A 237 2.42 -12.91 12.30
C ALA A 237 2.54 -11.43 11.92
N MET A 238 3.63 -10.76 12.32
CA MET A 238 3.90 -9.37 11.93
C MET A 238 4.16 -9.22 10.43
N MET A 239 4.75 -10.24 9.79
CA MET A 239 5.06 -10.18 8.37
C MET A 239 3.83 -10.28 7.47
N LEU A 240 2.81 -11.02 7.89
CA LEU A 240 1.58 -11.20 7.12
C LEU A 240 0.87 -9.87 6.83
N THR A 241 0.88 -8.92 7.76
CA THR A 241 0.28 -7.60 7.55
C THR A 241 1.05 -6.79 6.49
N ASN A 242 2.38 -6.83 6.53
CA ASN A 242 3.23 -6.16 5.53
C ASN A 242 3.07 -6.77 4.13
N LEU A 243 3.01 -8.11 4.04
CA LEU A 243 2.73 -8.79 2.77
C LEU A 243 1.37 -8.38 2.21
N ASN A 244 0.33 -8.30 3.05
CA ASN A 244 -0.99 -7.87 2.61
C ASN A 244 -0.96 -6.45 2.00
N GLN A 245 -0.27 -5.51 2.66
CA GLN A 245 -0.08 -4.16 2.10
C GLN A 245 0.67 -4.16 0.76
N SER A 246 1.66 -5.04 0.61
CA SER A 246 2.37 -5.25 -0.66
C SER A 246 1.41 -5.77 -1.76
N PHE A 247 0.53 -6.72 -1.45
CA PHE A 247 -0.46 -7.22 -2.42
C PHE A 247 -1.46 -6.15 -2.85
N ILE A 248 -1.96 -5.33 -1.90
CA ILE A 248 -2.86 -4.22 -2.22
C ILE A 248 -2.17 -3.21 -3.15
N SER A 249 -0.91 -2.88 -2.87
CA SER A 249 -0.11 -1.97 -3.69
C SER A 249 0.15 -2.55 -5.08
N ALA A 250 0.46 -3.85 -5.17
CA ALA A 250 0.61 -4.56 -6.43
C ALA A 250 -0.66 -4.48 -7.28
N LYS A 251 -1.84 -4.69 -6.68
CA LYS A 251 -3.13 -4.59 -7.38
C LYS A 251 -3.40 -3.17 -7.91
N ARG A 252 -3.04 -2.12 -7.17
CA ARG A 252 -3.14 -0.73 -7.65
C ARG A 252 -2.19 -0.45 -8.81
N VAL A 253 -0.99 -1.02 -8.82
CA VAL A 253 -0.06 -0.88 -9.95
C VAL A 253 -0.57 -1.66 -11.16
N GLU A 254 -1.06 -2.88 -10.94
CA GLU A 254 -1.68 -3.72 -11.97
C GLU A 254 -2.85 -3.01 -12.66
N THR A 255 -3.69 -2.27 -11.92
CA THR A 255 -4.78 -1.49 -12.55
C THR A 255 -4.28 -0.50 -13.61
N ILE A 256 -3.07 0.04 -13.47
CA ILE A 256 -2.48 0.94 -14.49
C ILE A 256 -1.97 0.16 -15.70
N PHE A 257 -1.35 -0.99 -15.49
CA PHE A 257 -0.88 -1.84 -16.59
C PHE A 257 -2.03 -2.38 -17.44
N ASN A 258 -3.19 -2.60 -16.82
CA ASN A 258 -4.39 -3.09 -17.50
C ASN A 258 -5.16 -2.01 -18.28
N LEU A 259 -4.83 -0.73 -18.11
CA LEU A 259 -5.42 0.32 -18.95
C LEU A 259 -4.89 0.21 -20.38
N GLU A 260 -5.75 0.45 -21.36
CA GLU A 260 -5.31 0.49 -22.76
C GLU A 260 -4.40 1.70 -23.01
N ASP A 261 -3.34 1.49 -23.78
CA ASP A 261 -2.47 2.56 -24.28
C ASP A 261 -3.27 3.47 -25.22
N GLU A 262 -2.81 4.70 -25.38
CA GLU A 262 -3.27 5.58 -26.46
C GLU A 262 -2.77 5.02 -27.80
N ASP A 263 -3.70 4.74 -28.72
CA ASP A 263 -3.34 4.26 -30.05
C ASP A 263 -2.93 5.43 -30.96
N ILE A 264 -1.68 5.84 -30.83
CA ILE A 264 -1.08 6.91 -31.64
C ILE A 264 -0.95 6.49 -33.12
N LYS A 265 -1.06 5.19 -33.43
CA LYS A 265 -0.94 4.66 -34.79
C LYS A 265 -2.29 4.33 -35.42
N ALA A 266 -3.40 4.57 -34.71
CA ALA A 266 -4.73 4.37 -35.25
C ALA A 266 -4.87 5.18 -36.55
N PRO A 267 -5.33 4.57 -37.65
CA PRO A 267 -5.52 5.30 -38.89
C PRO A 267 -6.58 6.39 -38.69
N LEU A 268 -6.19 7.64 -38.93
CA LEU A 268 -7.12 8.76 -38.90
C LEU A 268 -8.06 8.68 -40.11
N THR A 269 -9.36 8.84 -39.87
CA THR A 269 -10.35 8.94 -40.95
C THR A 269 -10.07 10.20 -41.77
N ILE A 270 -9.68 10.01 -43.04
CA ILE A 270 -9.36 11.13 -43.92
C ILE A 270 -10.66 11.85 -44.30
N LYS A 271 -10.77 13.11 -43.90
CA LYS A 271 -11.85 14.01 -44.33
C LYS A 271 -11.31 14.95 -45.41
N LYS A 272 -12.12 15.19 -46.44
CA LYS A 272 -11.84 16.21 -47.47
C LYS A 272 -12.51 17.51 -47.06
N ALA A 273 -11.87 18.62 -47.35
CA ALA A 273 -12.44 19.94 -47.12
C ALA A 273 -13.55 20.24 -48.15
N ASP A 274 -14.65 20.82 -47.71
CA ASP A 274 -15.75 21.25 -48.58
C ASP A 274 -15.46 22.59 -49.28
N GLN A 275 -14.38 23.29 -48.89
CA GLN A 275 -13.95 24.59 -49.41
C GLN A 275 -12.43 24.61 -49.61
N GLU A 276 -11.99 25.29 -50.67
CA GLU A 276 -10.57 25.59 -50.88
C GLU A 276 -10.07 26.53 -49.76
N ALA A 277 -8.83 26.32 -49.30
CA ALA A 277 -8.20 27.06 -48.20
C ALA A 277 -8.80 26.91 -46.79
N LEU A 278 -9.75 25.98 -46.55
CA LEU A 278 -10.22 25.68 -45.20
C LEU A 278 -9.12 24.96 -44.40
N VAL A 279 -8.81 25.44 -43.19
CA VAL A 279 -7.74 24.91 -42.32
C VAL A 279 -8.30 24.22 -41.07
N LEU A 280 -9.37 24.77 -40.47
CA LEU A 280 -10.00 24.22 -39.28
C LEU A 280 -11.52 24.21 -39.46
N ALA A 281 -12.15 23.06 -39.18
CA ALA A 281 -13.60 22.94 -39.07
C ALA A 281 -13.97 22.30 -37.72
N ILE A 282 -14.82 22.98 -36.98
CA ILE A 282 -15.42 22.55 -35.73
C ILE A 282 -16.94 22.60 -35.93
N ASP A 283 -17.58 21.44 -35.82
CA ASP A 283 -19.02 21.30 -36.01
C ASP A 283 -19.67 20.74 -34.74
N GLN A 284 -20.50 21.56 -34.09
CA GLN A 284 -21.31 21.24 -32.91
C GLN A 284 -20.56 20.53 -31.77
N ILE A 285 -19.30 20.94 -31.52
CA ILE A 285 -18.49 20.28 -30.51
C ILE A 285 -19.04 20.54 -29.10
N SER A 286 -19.23 19.46 -28.35
CA SER A 286 -19.46 19.52 -26.91
C SER A 286 -18.43 18.66 -26.19
N PHE A 287 -17.83 19.20 -25.14
CA PHE A 287 -16.81 18.51 -24.36
C PHE A 287 -16.95 18.72 -22.84
N THR A 288 -16.80 17.64 -22.10
CA THR A 288 -16.78 17.58 -20.64
C THR A 288 -15.52 16.86 -20.17
N TYR A 289 -14.76 17.45 -19.23
CA TYR A 289 -13.64 16.72 -18.62
C TYR A 289 -14.14 15.55 -17.76
N PRO A 290 -13.37 14.45 -17.59
CA PRO A 290 -13.81 13.26 -16.87
C PRO A 290 -14.36 13.53 -15.46
N THR A 291 -13.79 14.49 -14.74
CA THR A 291 -14.17 14.83 -13.37
C THR A 291 -15.13 16.03 -13.27
N ALA A 292 -15.58 16.59 -14.40
CA ALA A 292 -16.43 17.78 -14.41
C ALA A 292 -17.92 17.40 -14.39
N SER A 293 -18.71 18.13 -13.62
CA SER A 293 -20.17 17.96 -13.54
C SER A 293 -20.94 18.64 -14.68
N GLN A 294 -20.29 19.56 -15.39
CA GLN A 294 -20.89 20.33 -16.49
C GLN A 294 -19.95 20.40 -17.70
N PRO A 295 -20.50 20.50 -18.92
CA PRO A 295 -19.69 20.62 -20.11
C PRO A 295 -18.90 21.93 -20.11
N SER A 296 -17.62 21.82 -20.44
CA SER A 296 -16.74 22.98 -20.62
C SER A 296 -16.95 23.68 -21.96
N LEU A 297 -17.46 22.95 -22.96
CA LEU A 297 -17.85 23.46 -24.28
C LEU A 297 -19.18 22.83 -24.68
N GLN A 298 -20.07 23.60 -25.30
CA GLN A 298 -21.39 23.15 -25.75
C GLN A 298 -21.70 23.74 -27.12
N GLY A 299 -21.98 22.89 -28.11
CA GLY A 299 -22.46 23.29 -29.44
C GLY A 299 -21.58 24.29 -30.18
N ILE A 300 -20.25 24.22 -30.00
CA ILE A 300 -19.33 25.17 -30.65
C ILE A 300 -19.25 24.89 -32.15
N ASN A 301 -19.37 25.94 -32.96
CA ASN A 301 -19.15 25.90 -34.40
C ASN A 301 -18.11 26.95 -34.77
N LEU A 302 -17.08 26.56 -35.50
CA LEU A 302 -16.01 27.46 -35.93
C LEU A 302 -15.39 26.95 -37.23
N ARG A 303 -15.14 27.87 -38.16
CA ARG A 303 -14.39 27.61 -39.39
C ARG A 303 -13.28 28.64 -39.52
N LEU A 304 -12.11 28.21 -39.97
CA LEU A 304 -10.95 29.07 -40.19
C LEU A 304 -10.33 28.78 -41.56
N THR A 305 -10.05 29.82 -42.33
CA THR A 305 -9.38 29.73 -43.63
C THR A 305 -7.91 30.17 -43.56
N GLU A 306 -7.15 29.84 -44.60
CA GLU A 306 -5.74 30.16 -44.70
C GLU A 306 -5.48 31.68 -44.64
N GLY A 307 -4.56 32.11 -43.77
CA GLY A 307 -4.22 33.52 -43.56
C GLY A 307 -5.07 34.26 -42.52
N GLU A 308 -6.14 33.66 -42.01
CA GLU A 308 -6.96 34.25 -40.93
C GLU A 308 -6.32 34.07 -39.55
N SER A 309 -6.56 35.05 -38.66
CA SER A 309 -6.14 35.00 -37.26
C SER A 309 -7.35 34.90 -36.33
N LEU A 310 -7.37 33.90 -35.45
CA LEU A 310 -8.44 33.69 -34.48
C LEU A 310 -8.09 34.27 -33.11
N GLY A 311 -8.87 35.25 -32.66
CA GLY A 311 -8.83 35.74 -31.28
C GLY A 311 -9.94 35.12 -30.43
N ILE A 312 -9.57 34.37 -29.37
CA ILE A 312 -10.54 33.77 -28.44
C ILE A 312 -10.57 34.60 -27.14
N ILE A 313 -11.69 35.30 -26.89
CA ILE A 313 -11.90 36.13 -25.69
C ILE A 313 -13.06 35.60 -24.83
N GLY A 314 -13.05 35.90 -23.53
CA GLY A 314 -14.12 35.52 -22.60
C GLY A 314 -13.68 35.46 -21.14
N GLY A 315 -14.62 35.35 -20.20
CA GLY A 315 -14.35 35.26 -18.76
C GLY A 315 -13.66 33.96 -18.31
N THR A 316 -13.12 33.92 -17.08
CA THR A 316 -12.53 32.70 -16.50
C THR A 316 -13.55 31.56 -16.50
N GLY A 317 -13.13 30.35 -16.89
CA GLY A 317 -14.01 29.18 -16.96
C GLY A 317 -14.85 29.06 -18.25
N SER A 318 -14.78 30.00 -19.19
CA SER A 318 -15.56 29.97 -20.44
C SER A 318 -15.10 28.93 -21.48
N GLY A 319 -14.25 27.96 -21.12
CA GLY A 319 -13.80 26.89 -22.02
C GLY A 319 -12.68 27.22 -23.00
N LYS A 320 -12.09 28.43 -22.97
CA LYS A 320 -11.03 28.85 -23.93
C LYS A 320 -9.84 27.88 -23.99
N SER A 321 -9.26 27.55 -22.83
CA SER A 321 -8.13 26.60 -22.75
C SER A 321 -8.54 25.19 -23.17
N THR A 322 -9.79 24.82 -22.94
CA THR A 322 -10.36 23.54 -23.37
C THR A 322 -10.44 23.46 -24.89
N LEU A 323 -10.87 24.53 -25.56
CA LEU A 323 -10.91 24.60 -27.02
C LEU A 323 -9.51 24.42 -27.62
N VAL A 324 -8.50 25.08 -27.03
CA VAL A 324 -7.10 24.91 -27.45
C VAL A 324 -6.61 23.48 -27.23
N ASN A 325 -6.95 22.86 -26.09
CA ASN A 325 -6.59 21.46 -25.82
C ASN A 325 -7.21 20.47 -26.83
N LEU A 326 -8.45 20.71 -27.27
CA LEU A 326 -9.10 19.88 -28.30
C LEU A 326 -8.48 20.10 -29.69
N ILE A 327 -8.15 21.34 -30.05
CA ILE A 327 -7.44 21.62 -31.32
C ILE A 327 -6.08 20.93 -31.35
N MET A 328 -5.37 20.88 -30.22
CA MET A 328 -4.11 20.13 -30.08
C MET A 328 -4.30 18.60 -29.99
N ASN A 329 -5.53 18.10 -30.13
CA ASN A 329 -5.88 16.68 -30.03
C ASN A 329 -5.47 16.02 -28.71
N LEU A 330 -5.39 16.79 -27.62
CA LEU A 330 -5.06 16.24 -26.28
C LEU A 330 -6.25 15.54 -25.64
N TYR A 331 -7.47 15.86 -26.08
CA TYR A 331 -8.71 15.16 -25.71
C TYR A 331 -9.56 14.98 -26.96
N GLN A 332 -10.47 14.02 -26.92
CA GLN A 332 -11.48 13.81 -27.96
C GLN A 332 -12.81 14.42 -27.50
N PRO A 333 -13.54 15.13 -28.39
CA PRO A 333 -14.88 15.62 -28.07
C PRO A 333 -15.86 14.46 -27.93
N GLN A 334 -16.80 14.51 -26.98
CA GLN A 334 -17.84 13.48 -26.85
C GLN A 334 -18.92 13.60 -27.93
N LEU A 335 -19.18 14.82 -28.41
CA LEU A 335 -20.14 15.11 -29.47
C LEU A 335 -19.55 16.11 -30.46
N GLY A 336 -20.00 16.02 -31.71
CA GLY A 336 -19.53 16.87 -32.81
C GLY A 336 -18.26 16.35 -33.45
N SER A 337 -17.61 17.18 -34.27
CA SER A 337 -16.34 16.80 -34.89
C SER A 337 -15.38 17.97 -35.03
N LEU A 338 -14.10 17.69 -34.82
CA LEU A 338 -12.98 18.60 -35.06
C LEU A 338 -12.14 18.05 -36.19
N THR A 339 -11.85 18.87 -37.20
CA THR A 339 -11.03 18.47 -38.33
C THR A 339 -10.05 19.58 -38.68
N ILE A 340 -8.76 19.24 -38.77
CA ILE A 340 -7.71 20.12 -39.30
C ILE A 340 -7.39 19.63 -40.71
N PHE A 341 -7.26 20.56 -41.64
CA PHE A 341 -6.95 20.28 -43.04
C PHE A 341 -5.58 20.84 -43.42
N ASN A 342 -4.87 20.11 -44.27
CA ASN A 342 -3.65 20.53 -44.95
C ASN A 342 -3.80 20.15 -46.43
N ASN A 343 -3.69 21.10 -47.35
CA ASN A 343 -3.94 20.88 -48.79
C ASN A 343 -5.27 20.15 -49.07
N GLN A 344 -6.38 20.64 -48.50
CA GLN A 344 -7.75 20.12 -48.69
C GLN A 344 -8.04 18.72 -48.10
N ALA A 345 -7.11 18.11 -47.37
CA ALA A 345 -7.31 16.83 -46.70
C ALA A 345 -6.82 16.85 -45.25
N SER A 346 -7.46 16.07 -44.37
CA SER A 346 -6.94 15.88 -43.02
C SER A 346 -5.67 15.03 -43.01
N PRO A 347 -4.75 15.21 -42.04
CA PRO A 347 -3.51 14.44 -41.96
C PRO A 347 -3.78 12.93 -41.83
N LYS A 348 -2.89 12.12 -42.42
CA LYS A 348 -3.00 10.65 -42.45
C LYS A 348 -2.57 9.97 -41.15
N ILE A 349 -1.75 10.64 -40.34
CA ILE A 349 -1.14 10.17 -39.09
C ILE A 349 -0.98 11.37 -38.17
#